data_AF-A0A1V5S5K1-F1
#
_entry.id   AF-A0A1V5S5K1-F1
#
_cell.length_a   1.000
_cell.length_b   1.000
_cell.length_c   1.000
_cell.angle_alpha   90.00
_cell.angle_beta   90.00
_cell.angle_gamma   90.00
#
_symmetry.space_group_name_H-M   'P 1'
#
loop_
_entity.id
_entity.type
_entity.pdbx_description
1 polymer ?
#
loop_
_entity_poly.entity_id
_entity_poly.type
_entity_poly.pdbx_seq_one_letter_code
_entity_poly.pdbx_strand_id
1 'polypeptide(L)'
;MVEKDGQYFIVEGKYTGSAGLNPADPKTGLPKQMSDDWITSRDWSNINLDQATITNLLQTKNYKRILAKVSPDGAVSYQYVGSTGYLTPNGPGSGGTGPFGEFIP
;
A
#
# COMPACT_ATOMS: atom_id res chain seq x y z
N MET A 1 3.28 -0.34 7.81
CA MET A 1 4.43 -0.76 7.00
C MET A 1 4.91 -2.08 7.58
N VAL A 2 5.24 -3.02 6.73
CA VAL A 2 5.65 -4.38 7.12
C VAL A 2 6.86 -4.80 6.31
N GLU A 3 7.76 -5.55 6.92
CA GLU A 3 8.81 -6.27 6.22
C GLU A 3 8.33 -7.68 5.87
N LYS A 4 8.59 -8.12 4.65
CA LYS A 4 8.33 -9.48 4.19
C LYS A 4 9.40 -9.87 3.19
N ASP A 5 10.10 -10.98 3.48
CA ASP A 5 11.15 -11.55 2.64
C ASP A 5 12.24 -10.52 2.24
N GLY A 6 12.65 -9.68 3.19
CA GLY A 6 13.65 -8.62 2.99
C GLY A 6 13.16 -7.40 2.19
N GLN A 7 11.86 -7.32 1.88
CA GLN A 7 11.23 -6.19 1.19
C GLN A 7 10.23 -5.49 2.11
N TYR A 8 10.10 -4.17 1.94
CA TYR A 8 9.18 -3.36 2.74
C TYR A 8 7.93 -2.99 1.97
N PHE A 9 6.79 -3.04 2.66
CA PHE A 9 5.48 -2.81 2.08
C PHE A 9 4.64 -1.88 2.94
N ILE A 10 3.97 -0.94 2.30
CA ILE A 10 2.80 -0.27 2.87
C ILE A 10 1.58 -1.00 2.34
N VAL A 11 0.79 -1.56 3.26
CA VAL A 11 -0.39 -2.37 2.92
C VAL A 11 -1.61 -1.63 3.43
N GLU A 12 -2.57 -1.39 2.54
CA GLU A 12 -3.90 -0.91 2.88
C GLU A 12 -4.89 -2.06 2.71
N GLY A 13 -5.63 -2.39 3.77
CA GLY A 13 -6.66 -3.42 3.73
C GLY A 13 -8.04 -2.82 3.46
N LYS A 14 -8.80 -3.41 2.54
CA LYS A 14 -10.21 -3.09 2.29
C LYS A 14 -11.04 -4.37 2.31
N TYR A 15 -12.23 -4.30 2.89
CA TYR A 15 -13.19 -5.40 2.85
C TYR A 15 -14.09 -5.28 1.61
N THR A 16 -14.58 -6.39 1.07
CA THR A 16 -15.47 -6.36 -0.09
C THR A 16 -16.78 -5.67 0.26
N GLY A 17 -17.18 -4.69 -0.57
CA GLY A 17 -18.29 -3.77 -0.28
C GLY A 17 -17.87 -2.47 0.42
N SER A 18 -16.62 -2.36 0.89
CA SER A 18 -16.03 -1.06 1.24
C SER A 18 -15.52 -0.34 0.00
N ALA A 19 -15.53 0.99 0.03
CA ALA A 19 -14.97 1.81 -1.04
C ALA A 19 -13.49 1.47 -1.28
N GLY A 20 -13.01 1.67 -2.52
CA GLY A 20 -11.60 1.53 -2.85
C GLY A 20 -10.71 2.55 -2.11
N LEU A 21 -9.49 2.75 -2.60
CA LEU A 21 -8.64 3.81 -2.07
C LEU A 21 -9.33 5.16 -2.20
N ASN A 22 -9.38 5.92 -1.10
CA ASN A 22 -10.08 7.20 -1.08
C ASN A 22 -9.51 8.14 -2.16
N PRO A 23 -10.37 8.87 -2.90
CA PRO A 23 -9.89 9.89 -3.84
C PRO A 23 -9.20 11.03 -3.08
N ALA A 24 -8.50 11.89 -3.81
CA ALA A 24 -8.06 13.16 -3.24
C ALA A 24 -9.29 14.01 -2.89
N ASP A 25 -9.23 14.75 -1.78
CA ASP A 25 -10.24 15.74 -1.41
C ASP A 25 -9.68 17.15 -1.65
N PRO A 26 -10.11 17.84 -2.72
CA PRO A 26 -9.63 19.19 -3.02
C PRO A 26 -10.14 20.25 -2.03
N LYS A 27 -11.20 19.98 -1.26
CA LYS A 27 -11.75 20.94 -0.28
C LYS A 27 -10.92 20.97 0.99
N THR A 28 -10.42 19.81 1.43
CA THR A 28 -9.59 19.69 2.63
C THR A 28 -8.10 19.66 2.31
N GLY A 29 -7.73 19.54 1.02
CA GLY A 29 -6.35 19.31 0.59
C GLY A 29 -5.84 17.91 0.91
N LEU A 30 -6.72 16.95 1.24
CA LEU A 30 -6.29 15.58 1.56
C LEU A 30 -5.82 14.88 0.28
N PRO A 31 -4.55 14.43 0.21
CA PRO A 31 -4.06 13.76 -0.98
C PRO A 31 -4.74 12.40 -1.20
N LYS A 32 -4.69 11.90 -2.43
CA LYS A 32 -5.23 10.57 -2.78
C LYS A 32 -4.61 9.51 -1.86
N GLN A 33 -5.44 8.63 -1.30
CA GLN A 33 -4.96 7.60 -0.39
C GLN A 33 -3.85 6.76 -1.05
N MET A 34 -2.80 6.45 -0.29
CA MET A 34 -1.61 5.73 -0.74
C MET A 34 -0.75 6.45 -1.78
N SER A 35 -1.01 7.74 -2.08
CA SER A 35 -0.04 8.55 -2.81
C SER A 35 1.19 8.87 -1.95
N ASP A 36 2.28 9.33 -2.56
CA ASP A 36 3.47 9.79 -1.85
C ASP A 36 3.17 10.92 -0.85
N ASP A 37 2.35 11.89 -1.25
CA ASP A 37 1.94 12.98 -0.37
C ASP A 37 1.12 12.46 0.80
N TRP A 38 0.21 11.53 0.54
CA TRP A 38 -0.59 10.90 1.61
C TRP A 38 0.33 10.17 2.59
N ILE A 39 1.21 9.30 2.10
CA ILE A 39 2.15 8.51 2.92
C ILE A 39 3.04 9.43 3.76
N THR A 40 3.57 10.50 3.16
CA THR A 40 4.47 11.44 3.86
C THR A 40 3.73 12.24 4.93
N SER A 41 2.42 12.47 4.78
CA SER A 41 1.59 13.15 5.79
C SER A 41 1.15 12.26 6.97
N ARG A 42 1.41 10.94 6.92
CA ARG A 42 1.00 10.02 7.98
C ARG A 42 2.01 10.01 9.13
N ASP A 43 1.48 9.78 10.32
CA ASP A 43 2.29 9.37 11.47
C ASP A 43 2.60 7.87 11.39
N TRP A 44 3.89 7.55 11.45
CA TRP A 44 4.43 6.19 11.38
C TRP A 44 5.04 5.73 12.72
N SER A 45 4.93 6.52 13.79
CA SER A 45 5.56 6.25 15.09
C SER A 45 5.09 4.96 15.78
N ASN A 46 3.86 4.51 15.49
CA ASN A 46 3.24 3.33 16.09
C ASN A 46 3.41 2.04 15.26
N ILE A 47 4.38 2.02 14.35
CA ILE A 47 4.67 0.85 13.50
C ILE A 47 5.71 -0.01 14.20
N ASN A 48 5.56 -1.34 14.13
CA ASN A 48 6.53 -2.29 14.67
C ASN A 48 7.78 -2.43 13.77
N LEU A 49 8.45 -1.31 13.51
CA LEU A 49 9.73 -1.18 12.82
C LEU A 49 10.53 -0.08 13.53
N ASP A 50 11.86 -0.14 13.49
CA ASP A 50 12.65 0.93 14.08
C ASP A 50 12.47 2.24 13.30
N GLN A 51 12.51 3.37 14.03
CA GLN A 51 12.20 4.67 13.46
C GLN A 51 13.23 5.14 12.43
N ALA A 52 14.48 4.66 12.52
CA ALA A 52 15.53 4.99 11.55
C ALA A 52 15.25 4.29 10.21
N THR A 53 14.87 3.02 10.23
CA THR A 53 14.42 2.26 9.06
C THR A 53 13.20 2.91 8.43
N ILE A 54 12.17 3.26 9.21
CA ILE A 54 10.99 3.96 8.68
C ILE A 54 11.40 5.27 8.00
N THR A 55 12.22 6.09 8.65
CA THR A 55 12.71 7.35 8.09
C THR A 55 13.46 7.13 6.77
N ASN A 56 14.39 6.18 6.75
CA ASN A 56 15.15 5.83 5.55
C ASN A 56 14.23 5.34 4.41
N LEU A 57 13.26 4.49 4.71
CA LEU A 57 12.30 3.98 3.72
C LEU A 57 11.44 5.10 3.14
N LEU A 58 10.98 6.04 3.98
CA LEU A 58 10.17 7.19 3.55
C LEU A 58 10.99 8.19 2.72
N GLN A 59 12.27 8.39 3.04
CA GLN A 59 13.18 9.26 2.31
C GLN A 59 13.60 8.67 0.96
N THR A 60 14.03 7.40 0.95
CA THR A 60 14.53 6.71 -0.26
C THR A 60 13.41 6.16 -1.14
N LYS A 61 12.16 6.14 -0.63
CA LYS A 61 11.01 5.49 -1.25
C LYS A 61 11.25 4.00 -1.54
N ASN A 62 12.13 3.34 -0.78
CA ASN A 62 12.47 1.93 -0.96
C ASN A 62 11.42 0.98 -0.34
N TYR A 63 10.17 1.12 -0.75
CA TYR A 63 9.07 0.24 -0.35
C TYR A 63 8.07 0.10 -1.49
N LYS A 64 7.30 -0.98 -1.46
CA LYS A 64 6.17 -1.21 -2.38
C LYS A 64 4.85 -0.86 -1.69
N ARG A 65 3.83 -0.54 -2.48
CA ARG A 65 2.48 -0.22 -1.98
C ARG A 65 1.50 -1.25 -2.48
N ILE A 66 0.69 -1.80 -1.59
CA ILE A 66 -0.25 -2.86 -1.92
C ILE A 66 -1.62 -2.52 -1.34
N LEU A 67 -2.65 -2.69 -2.15
CA LEU A 67 -4.04 -2.80 -1.71
C LEU A 67 -4.36 -4.28 -1.52
N ALA A 68 -4.72 -4.67 -0.31
CA ALA A 68 -5.26 -5.98 0.01
C ALA A 68 -6.79 -5.90 0.06
N LYS A 69 -7.48 -6.73 -0.72
CA LYS A 69 -8.94 -6.83 -0.72
C LYS A 69 -9.37 -8.18 -0.17
N VAL A 70 -10.15 -8.13 0.91
CA VAL A 70 -10.71 -9.31 1.57
C VAL A 70 -12.12 -9.55 1.03
N SER A 71 -12.32 -10.70 0.41
CA SER A 71 -13.60 -11.22 -0.07
C SER A 71 -14.50 -11.69 1.09
N PRO A 72 -15.83 -11.79 0.89
CA PRO A 72 -16.74 -12.24 1.95
C PRO A 72 -16.48 -13.67 2.44
N ASP A 73 -15.85 -14.50 1.62
CA ASP A 73 -15.41 -15.87 1.94
C ASP A 73 -14.06 -15.90 2.68
N GLY A 74 -13.47 -14.73 2.99
CA GLY A 74 -12.19 -14.60 3.66
C GLY A 74 -10.97 -14.69 2.74
N ALA A 75 -11.15 -14.91 1.43
CA ALA A 75 -10.05 -14.88 0.48
C ALA A 75 -9.45 -13.47 0.39
N VAL A 76 -8.13 -13.36 0.21
CA VAL A 76 -7.45 -12.07 0.06
C VAL A 76 -6.78 -11.99 -1.30
N SER A 77 -7.06 -10.90 -2.01
CA SER A 77 -6.40 -10.56 -3.28
C SER A 77 -5.54 -9.31 -3.09
N TYR A 78 -4.44 -9.23 -3.82
CA TYR A 78 -3.49 -8.13 -3.70
C TYR A 78 -3.32 -7.40 -5.03
N GLN A 79 -3.27 -6.06 -5.00
CA GLN A 79 -2.99 -5.20 -6.15
C GLN A 79 -1.92 -4.17 -5.80
N TYR A 80 -1.05 -3.87 -6.75
CA TYR A 80 -0.06 -2.81 -6.58
C TYR A 80 -0.68 -1.42 -6.68
N VAL A 81 -0.12 -0.50 -5.91
CA VAL A 81 -0.48 0.92 -5.94
C VAL A 81 0.74 1.73 -6.38
N GLY A 82 0.56 2.57 -7.39
CA GLY A 82 1.58 3.49 -7.86
C GLY A 82 1.85 4.63 -6.87
N SER A 83 2.90 5.40 -7.10
CA SER A 83 3.27 6.58 -6.29
C SER A 83 2.18 7.65 -6.23
N THR A 84 1.29 7.70 -7.22
CA THR A 84 0.15 8.61 -7.28
C THR A 84 -1.10 8.08 -6.55
N GLY A 85 -1.03 6.90 -5.94
CA GLY A 85 -2.15 6.27 -5.24
C GLY A 85 -3.13 5.53 -6.14
N TYR A 86 -2.88 5.46 -7.46
CA TYR A 86 -3.69 4.68 -8.40
C TYR A 86 -3.24 3.22 -8.45
N LEU A 87 -4.19 2.32 -8.68
CA LEU A 87 -3.91 0.91 -8.89
C LEU A 87 -3.10 0.75 -10.17
N THR A 88 -2.07 -0.09 -10.11
CA THR A 88 -1.22 -0.39 -11.25
C THR A 88 -1.38 -1.85 -11.62
N PRO A 89 -1.77 -2.16 -12.87
CA PRO A 89 -2.02 -3.54 -13.29
C PRO A 89 -0.75 -4.39 -13.40
N ASN A 90 0.41 -3.74 -13.45
CA ASN A 90 1.71 -4.38 -13.50
C ASN A 90 2.57 -3.81 -12.37
N GLY A 91 2.63 -4.49 -11.23
CA GLY A 91 3.81 -4.35 -10.37
C GLY A 91 5.05 -4.92 -11.07
N PRO A 92 6.23 -4.82 -10.46
CA PRO A 92 7.40 -5.55 -10.96
C PRO A 92 7.11 -7.06 -10.83
N GLY A 93 6.68 -7.67 -11.95
CA GLY A 93 6.21 -9.06 -12.06
C GLY A 93 4.68 -9.17 -12.09
N SER A 94 4.04 -8.95 -13.23
CA SER A 94 2.60 -9.23 -13.38
C SER A 94 2.36 -10.73 -13.62
N GLY A 95 1.36 -11.29 -12.92
CA GLY A 95 0.87 -12.65 -13.12
C GLY A 95 1.56 -13.75 -12.30
N GLY A 96 1.87 -13.53 -11.02
CA GLY A 96 2.46 -14.56 -10.16
C GLY A 96 2.24 -14.38 -8.66
N THR A 97 2.56 -15.42 -7.89
CA THR A 97 2.56 -15.39 -6.42
C THR A 97 3.60 -14.39 -5.93
N GLY A 98 3.15 -13.28 -5.35
CA GLY A 98 4.03 -12.35 -4.65
C GLY A 98 4.18 -12.74 -3.17
N PRO A 99 4.91 -11.94 -2.38
CA PRO A 99 5.26 -12.27 -1.00
C PRO A 99 4.05 -12.36 -0.04
N PHE A 100 2.86 -11.95 -0.49
CA PHE A 100 1.61 -12.03 0.25
C PHE A 100 0.61 -13.05 -0.32
N GLY A 101 0.95 -13.76 -1.41
CA GLY A 101 0.04 -14.65 -2.13
C GLY A 101 -0.25 -14.18 -3.55
N GLU A 102 -1.44 -14.47 -4.05
CA GLU A 102 -1.82 -14.17 -5.44
C GLU A 102 -2.06 -12.66 -5.65
N PHE A 103 -1.34 -12.08 -6.61
CA PHE A 103 -1.55 -10.71 -7.05
C PHE A 103 -2.47 -10.73 -8.28
N ILE A 104 -3.59 -10.02 -8.18
CA ILE A 104 -4.47 -9.83 -9.33
C ILE A 104 -3.93 -8.69 -10.21
N PRO A 105 -4.14 -8.75 -11.53
CA PRO A 105 -3.79 -7.67 -12.45
C PRO A 105 -4.58 -6.37 -12.18
#